data_AF-A0A9I9CY54-F1
#
_entry.id   AF-A0A9I9CY54-F1
#
_cell.length_a   1.000
_cell.length_b   1.000
_cell.length_c   1.000
_cell.angle_alpha   90.00
_cell.angle_beta   90.00
_cell.angle_gamma   90.00
#
_symmetry.space_group_name_H-M   'P 1'
#
loop_
_entity.id
_entity.type
_entity.pdbx_description
1 polymer ?
#
loop_
_entity_poly.entity_id
_entity_poly.type
_entity_poly.pdbx_seq_one_letter_code
_entity_poly.pdbx_strand_id
1 'polypeptide(L)'
;MANKPLVILLFISIFLPLCFSTPLLHVSPFAFLNKLQGCTKGDNVKGISNLKNFFHHYGYLNHQINATSHLIDINVDDTFDDRLESAIKTYQQYFHLNSTGSLNVETISQLAKPRCGNPDIIDETADRMLLEHNSDSRHDYHHLPHIVSHFTFFSGMRRWPSTKYHLTYAFLPGTRVDVKAPVARAFATWARYTHF
;
A
#
# COMPACT_ATOMS: atom_id res chain seq x y z
N MET A 1 -63.68 -21.40 -54.06
CA MET A 1 -62.27 -21.20 -54.45
C MET A 1 -61.66 -20.18 -53.51
N ALA A 2 -60.55 -20.57 -52.86
CA ALA A 2 -59.57 -19.76 -52.11
C ALA A 2 -60.07 -18.99 -50.87
N ASN A 3 -59.30 -18.78 -49.79
CA ASN A 3 -58.27 -19.51 -49.06
C ASN A 3 -58.13 -18.73 -47.73
N LYS A 4 -58.09 -19.41 -46.58
CA LYS A 4 -57.73 -18.85 -45.25
C LYS A 4 -56.21 -18.50 -45.25
N PRO A 5 -55.63 -17.63 -44.39
CA PRO A 5 -55.40 -17.99 -42.96
C PRO A 5 -55.34 -16.79 -41.96
N LEU A 6 -55.84 -16.96 -40.74
CA LEU A 6 -55.06 -17.22 -39.50
C LEU A 6 -54.24 -16.00 -39.00
N VAL A 7 -54.87 -15.17 -38.15
CA VAL A 7 -54.20 -14.13 -37.36
C VAL A 7 -53.98 -14.69 -35.94
N ILE A 8 -52.82 -15.30 -35.72
CA ILE A 8 -52.32 -15.69 -34.39
C ILE A 8 -50.82 -15.38 -34.37
N LEU A 9 -50.35 -14.86 -33.23
CA LEU A 9 -48.96 -14.58 -32.79
C LEU A 9 -48.40 -13.17 -33.08
N LEU A 10 -48.40 -12.32 -32.05
CA LEU A 10 -47.16 -11.75 -31.46
C LEU A 10 -47.48 -10.84 -30.26
N PHE A 11 -47.54 -11.41 -29.05
CA PHE A 11 -47.53 -10.62 -27.80
C PHE A 11 -46.80 -11.34 -26.65
N ILE A 12 -45.72 -12.07 -26.95
CA ILE A 12 -44.80 -12.57 -25.92
C ILE A 12 -43.36 -12.34 -26.40
N SER A 13 -42.87 -11.12 -26.26
CA SER A 13 -41.42 -10.85 -26.29
C SER A 13 -41.01 -9.72 -25.32
N ILE A 14 -41.68 -9.63 -24.17
CA ILE A 14 -41.16 -8.89 -23.01
C ILE A 14 -40.57 -9.91 -22.04
N PHE A 15 -39.55 -10.61 -22.52
CA PHE A 15 -38.48 -11.11 -21.67
C PHE A 15 -37.20 -10.59 -22.32
N LEU A 16 -36.98 -9.28 -22.19
CA LEU A 16 -35.61 -8.78 -22.19
C LEU A 16 -34.92 -9.58 -21.09
N PRO A 17 -33.83 -10.32 -21.38
CA PRO A 17 -32.97 -10.76 -20.32
C PRO A 17 -32.49 -9.46 -19.68
N LEU A 18 -33.00 -9.17 -18.48
CA LEU A 18 -32.27 -8.33 -17.54
C LEU A 18 -30.85 -8.86 -17.60
N CYS A 19 -29.95 -8.02 -18.12
CA CYS A 19 -28.53 -8.24 -17.98
C CYS A 19 -28.32 -8.39 -16.46
N PHE A 20 -28.34 -9.63 -15.99
CA PHE A 20 -27.62 -10.00 -14.80
C PHE A 20 -26.17 -9.70 -15.18
N SER A 21 -25.74 -8.48 -14.88
CA SER A 21 -24.34 -8.23 -14.61
C SER A 21 -24.01 -9.26 -13.56
N THR A 22 -23.39 -10.36 -13.99
CA THR A 22 -22.66 -11.20 -13.05
C THR A 22 -21.80 -10.23 -12.26
N PRO A 23 -21.88 -10.21 -10.92
CA PRO A 23 -20.97 -9.38 -10.16
C PRO A 23 -19.60 -9.87 -10.58
N LEU A 24 -18.89 -9.03 -11.34
CA LEU A 24 -17.52 -9.25 -11.73
C LEU A 24 -16.85 -9.50 -10.39
N LEU A 25 -16.45 -10.75 -10.12
CA LEU A 25 -15.88 -11.15 -8.84
C LEU A 25 -14.76 -10.16 -8.59
N HIS A 26 -15.03 -9.18 -7.72
CA HIS A 26 -14.04 -8.17 -7.40
C HIS A 26 -13.10 -8.85 -6.44
N VAL A 27 -12.20 -9.64 -7.02
CA VAL A 27 -11.10 -10.24 -6.28
C VAL A 27 -10.27 -9.06 -5.83
N SER A 28 -10.30 -8.80 -4.52
CA SER A 28 -9.47 -7.78 -3.92
C SER A 28 -8.03 -7.97 -4.41
N PRO A 29 -7.32 -6.92 -4.82
CA PRO A 29 -5.89 -7.00 -5.14
C PRO A 29 -5.07 -7.64 -4.00
N PHE A 30 -5.60 -7.59 -2.78
CA PHE A 30 -5.00 -8.12 -1.56
C PHE A 30 -5.46 -9.55 -1.21
N ALA A 31 -6.28 -10.20 -2.04
CA ALA A 31 -6.81 -11.55 -1.75
C ALA A 31 -5.72 -12.62 -1.59
N PHE A 32 -4.52 -12.38 -2.14
CA PHE A 32 -3.38 -13.30 -1.97
C PHE A 32 -2.90 -13.38 -0.50
N LEU A 33 -3.08 -12.31 0.29
CA LEU A 33 -2.66 -12.24 1.69
C LEU A 33 -3.35 -13.29 2.56
N ASN A 34 -4.59 -13.66 2.23
CA ASN A 34 -5.34 -14.68 2.98
C ASN A 34 -4.62 -16.04 3.00
N LYS A 35 -3.84 -16.34 1.95
CA LYS A 35 -3.05 -17.58 1.87
C LYS A 35 -1.79 -17.55 2.74
N LEU A 36 -1.39 -16.36 3.20
CA LEU A 36 -0.20 -16.13 4.01
C LEU A 36 -0.54 -16.01 5.50
N GLN A 37 -1.82 -16.08 5.87
CA GLN A 37 -2.23 -15.96 7.26
C GLN A 37 -1.63 -17.09 8.10
N GLY A 38 -0.95 -16.72 9.18
CA GLY A 38 -0.28 -17.64 10.08
C GLY A 38 1.13 -18.03 9.65
N CYS A 39 1.62 -17.58 8.48
CA CYS A 39 2.99 -17.84 8.07
C CYS A 39 4.00 -17.21 9.03
N THR A 40 5.09 -17.93 9.23
CA THR A 40 6.21 -17.59 10.11
C THR A 40 7.54 -17.89 9.42
N LYS A 41 8.63 -17.47 10.05
CA LYS A 41 9.97 -17.75 9.56
C LYS A 41 10.20 -19.26 9.31
N GLY A 42 10.80 -19.56 8.17
CA GLY A 42 11.08 -20.92 7.72
C GLY A 42 10.04 -21.47 6.75
N ASP A 43 8.87 -20.84 6.64
CA ASP A 43 7.84 -21.23 5.68
C ASP A 43 8.27 -20.91 4.24
N ASN A 44 7.77 -21.72 3.30
CA ASN A 44 7.91 -21.47 1.86
C ASN A 44 6.52 -21.57 1.21
N VAL A 45 5.85 -20.43 1.10
CA VAL A 45 4.44 -20.35 0.68
C VAL A 45 4.31 -19.39 -0.50
N LYS A 46 3.67 -19.86 -1.56
CA LYS A 46 3.48 -19.07 -2.78
C LYS A 46 2.83 -17.72 -2.49
N GLY A 47 3.47 -16.65 -2.96
CA GLY A 47 3.01 -15.27 -2.80
C GLY A 47 3.76 -14.48 -1.72
N ILE A 48 4.70 -15.10 -1.00
CA ILE A 48 5.64 -14.40 -0.12
C ILE A 48 6.50 -13.40 -0.91
N SER A 49 6.92 -13.75 -2.12
CA SER A 49 7.61 -12.83 -3.05
C SER A 49 6.83 -11.52 -3.28
N ASN A 50 5.51 -11.60 -3.46
CA ASN A 50 4.65 -10.41 -3.58
C ASN A 50 4.63 -9.58 -2.30
N LEU A 51 4.66 -10.23 -1.14
CA LEU A 51 4.75 -9.56 0.15
C LEU A 51 6.12 -8.89 0.35
N LYS A 52 7.22 -9.53 -0.06
CA LYS A 52 8.55 -8.91 -0.10
C LYS A 52 8.55 -7.66 -0.97
N ASN A 53 7.94 -7.72 -2.15
CA ASN A 53 7.79 -6.55 -3.03
C ASN A 53 6.97 -5.43 -2.40
N PHE A 54 5.90 -5.77 -1.66
CA PHE A 54 5.14 -4.78 -0.88
C PHE A 54 6.04 -4.09 0.15
N PHE A 55 6.75 -4.87 0.97
CA PHE A 55 7.60 -4.30 2.02
C PHE A 55 8.76 -3.50 1.45
N HIS A 56 9.31 -3.93 0.32
CA HIS A 56 10.30 -3.16 -0.41
C HIS A 56 9.76 -1.82 -0.89
N HIS A 57 8.58 -1.82 -1.54
CA HIS A 57 7.95 -0.60 -2.04
C HIS A 57 7.69 0.43 -0.93
N TYR A 58 7.32 -0.03 0.26
CA TYR A 58 7.05 0.85 1.41
C TYR A 58 8.28 1.12 2.30
N GLY A 59 9.46 0.61 1.96
CA GLY A 59 10.73 0.90 2.64
C GLY A 59 11.06 0.03 3.85
N TYR A 60 10.34 -1.06 4.07
CA TYR A 60 10.60 -2.01 5.16
C TYR A 60 11.64 -3.08 4.80
N LEU A 61 11.93 -3.26 3.51
CA LEU A 61 12.99 -4.13 3.01
C LEU A 61 13.94 -3.32 2.13
N ASN A 62 15.24 -3.35 2.46
CA ASN A 62 16.27 -2.64 1.68
C ASN A 62 16.91 -3.58 0.65
N HIS A 63 17.30 -3.01 -0.49
CA HIS A 63 18.17 -3.70 -1.44
C HIS A 63 19.53 -3.99 -0.81
N GLN A 64 20.05 -5.20 -0.99
CA GLN A 64 21.42 -5.52 -0.63
C GLN A 64 22.30 -5.17 -1.82
N ILE A 65 23.24 -4.27 -1.59
CA ILE A 65 24.31 -3.96 -2.52
C ILE A 65 25.43 -4.97 -2.23
N ASN A 66 25.78 -5.81 -3.20
CA ASN A 66 26.93 -6.70 -3.03
C ASN A 66 28.26 -5.91 -3.15
N ALA A 67 29.39 -6.55 -2.83
CA ALA A 67 30.71 -5.93 -2.94
C ALA A 67 31.06 -5.37 -4.33
N THR A 68 30.32 -5.78 -5.37
CA THR A 68 30.45 -5.31 -6.75
C THR A 68 29.39 -4.28 -7.15
N SER A 69 28.72 -3.64 -6.18
CA SER A 69 27.67 -2.63 -6.40
C SER A 69 26.45 -3.10 -7.22
N HIS A 70 26.24 -4.41 -7.31
CA HIS A 70 25.08 -4.99 -7.98
C HIS A 70 23.92 -5.16 -6.99
N LEU A 71 22.72 -4.74 -7.42
CA LEU A 71 21.49 -4.99 -6.67
C LEU A 71 21.25 -6.52 -6.65
N ILE A 72 21.25 -7.12 -5.46
CA ILE A 72 20.75 -8.48 -5.29
C ILE A 72 19.23 -8.38 -5.29
N ASP A 73 18.57 -9.06 -6.23
CA ASP A 73 17.12 -9.20 -6.20
C ASP A 73 16.73 -10.22 -5.11
N ILE A 74 16.48 -9.70 -3.91
CA ILE A 74 16.18 -10.47 -2.69
C ILE A 74 14.71 -10.90 -2.66
N ASN A 75 13.90 -10.45 -3.61
CA ASN A 75 12.44 -10.54 -3.57
C ASN A 75 11.88 -11.60 -4.53
N VAL A 76 12.73 -12.43 -5.13
CA VAL A 76 12.32 -13.38 -6.18
C VAL A 76 11.74 -14.67 -5.60
N ASP A 77 12.13 -15.05 -4.38
CA ASP A 77 11.69 -16.29 -3.77
C ASP A 77 10.49 -16.13 -2.83
N ASP A 78 9.82 -17.25 -2.58
CA ASP A 78 8.70 -17.35 -1.66
C ASP A 78 9.13 -17.81 -0.25
N THR A 79 10.40 -17.63 0.10
CA THR A 79 10.94 -18.05 1.40
C THR A 79 10.66 -16.99 2.46
N PHE A 80 10.10 -17.40 3.60
CA PHE A 80 9.97 -16.54 4.78
C PHE A 80 11.30 -16.52 5.55
N ASP A 81 12.19 -15.62 5.14
CA ASP A 81 13.53 -15.46 5.72
C ASP A 81 13.55 -14.52 6.95
N ASP A 82 14.70 -14.42 7.60
CA ASP A 82 14.92 -13.52 8.75
C ASP A 82 14.67 -12.05 8.40
N ARG A 83 14.86 -11.66 7.14
CA ARG A 83 14.67 -10.28 6.68
C ARG A 83 13.20 -9.92 6.60
N LEU A 84 12.39 -10.80 6.02
CA LEU A 84 10.95 -10.62 5.97
C LEU A 84 10.35 -10.61 7.38
N GLU A 85 10.83 -11.48 8.28
CA GLU A 85 10.42 -11.47 9.68
C GLU A 85 10.71 -10.10 10.33
N SER A 86 11.92 -9.56 10.12
CA SER A 86 12.32 -8.24 10.62
C SER A 86 11.44 -7.12 10.04
N ALA A 87 11.21 -7.13 8.73
CA ALA A 87 10.35 -6.15 8.05
C ALA A 87 8.90 -6.17 8.59
N ILE A 88 8.36 -7.37 8.84
CA ILE A 88 7.03 -7.54 9.43
C ILE A 88 6.99 -6.98 10.85
N LYS A 89 8.02 -7.21 11.67
CA LYS A 89 8.11 -6.62 13.02
C LYS A 89 8.11 -5.10 12.96
N THR A 90 8.93 -4.50 12.10
CA THR A 90 8.98 -3.06 11.90
C THR A 90 7.62 -2.50 11.44
N TYR A 91 6.96 -3.18 10.50
CA TYR A 91 5.61 -2.80 10.05
C TYR A 91 4.57 -2.87 11.15
N GLN A 92 4.58 -3.95 11.93
CA GLN A 92 3.70 -4.11 13.08
C GLN A 92 3.90 -2.96 14.07
N GLN A 93 5.15 -2.61 14.39
CA GLN A 93 5.46 -1.49 15.27
C GLN A 93 4.98 -0.14 14.70
N TYR A 94 5.20 0.10 13.40
CA TYR A 94 4.77 1.33 12.72
C TYR A 94 3.25 1.53 12.81
N PHE A 95 2.48 0.46 12.68
CA PHE A 95 1.02 0.49 12.80
C PHE A 95 0.51 0.19 14.22
N HIS A 96 1.39 0.21 15.22
CA HIS A 96 1.07 -0.01 16.63
C HIS A 96 0.37 -1.36 16.91
N LEU A 97 0.76 -2.39 16.16
CA LEU A 97 0.40 -3.78 16.38
C LEU A 97 1.43 -4.48 17.27
N ASN A 98 1.07 -5.65 17.79
CA ASN A 98 2.02 -6.51 18.50
C ASN A 98 3.10 -7.03 17.54
N SER A 99 4.37 -6.72 17.84
CA SER A 99 5.55 -7.02 17.02
C SER A 99 5.96 -8.50 17.06
N THR A 100 5.07 -9.39 16.63
CA THR A 100 5.24 -10.85 16.62
C THR A 100 6.17 -11.36 15.51
N GLY A 101 6.30 -10.63 14.40
CA GLY A 101 7.01 -11.08 13.20
C GLY A 101 6.28 -12.14 12.38
N SER A 102 5.06 -12.52 12.77
CA SER A 102 4.22 -13.46 12.03
C SER A 102 3.10 -12.74 11.29
N LEU A 103 2.58 -13.37 10.25
CA LEU A 103 1.42 -12.87 9.48
C LEU A 103 0.10 -13.25 10.16
N ASN A 104 -0.08 -12.79 11.40
CA ASN A 104 -1.32 -13.00 12.15
C ASN A 104 -2.51 -12.24 11.53
N VAL A 105 -3.72 -12.51 12.04
CA VAL A 105 -4.97 -11.95 11.51
C VAL A 105 -4.96 -10.41 11.50
N GLU A 106 -4.44 -9.80 12.56
CA GLU A 106 -4.34 -8.33 12.69
C GLU A 106 -3.40 -7.74 11.63
N THR A 107 -2.25 -8.36 11.41
CA THR A 107 -1.25 -7.95 10.41
C THR A 107 -1.81 -8.07 9.00
N ILE A 108 -2.47 -9.18 8.68
CA ILE A 108 -3.12 -9.39 7.37
C ILE A 108 -4.23 -8.36 7.14
N SER A 109 -5.07 -8.11 8.16
CA SER A 109 -6.13 -7.10 8.09
C SER A 109 -5.56 -5.71 7.84
N GLN A 110 -4.44 -5.37 8.47
CA GLN A 110 -3.77 -4.08 8.28
C GLN A 110 -3.15 -3.96 6.87
N LEU A 111 -2.46 -5.00 6.38
CA LEU A 111 -1.87 -5.05 5.04
C LEU A 111 -2.91 -4.92 3.92
N ALA A 112 -4.14 -5.42 4.15
CA ALA A 112 -5.22 -5.39 3.17
C ALA A 112 -5.94 -4.03 3.05
N LYS A 113 -5.63 -3.05 3.92
CA LYS A 113 -6.27 -1.73 3.87
C LYS A 113 -5.73 -0.90 2.70
N PRO A 114 -6.60 -0.33 1.84
CA PRO A 114 -6.17 0.65 0.85
C PRO A 114 -5.46 1.83 1.49
N ARG A 115 -4.36 2.29 0.89
CA ARG A 115 -3.47 3.31 1.47
C ARG A 115 -2.81 4.19 0.40
N CYS A 116 -2.13 5.24 0.85
CA CYS A 116 -1.26 6.05 0.00
C CYS A 116 -0.09 5.20 -0.52
N GLY A 117 0.34 5.43 -1.77
CA GLY A 117 1.48 4.74 -2.39
C GLY A 117 2.85 5.35 -2.09
N ASN A 118 2.94 6.30 -1.16
CA ASN A 118 4.24 6.80 -0.70
C ASN A 118 4.86 5.79 0.28
N PRO A 119 6.20 5.61 0.28
CA PRO A 119 6.89 4.79 1.27
C PRO A 119 6.65 5.26 2.71
N ASP A 120 6.60 4.30 3.64
CA ASP A 120 6.45 4.56 5.06
C ASP A 120 7.78 4.92 5.72
N ILE A 121 8.83 4.23 5.26
CA ILE A 121 10.20 4.40 5.71
C ILE A 121 11.02 4.86 4.50
N ILE A 122 11.83 5.89 4.72
CA ILE A 122 12.83 6.38 3.77
C ILE A 122 14.21 6.19 4.37
N ASP A 123 15.23 5.97 3.52
CA ASP A 123 16.58 5.55 3.93
C ASP A 123 17.20 6.36 5.09
N GLU A 124 16.94 7.67 5.22
CA GLU A 124 17.43 8.48 6.36
C GLU A 124 16.87 8.04 7.73
N THR A 125 15.75 7.30 7.76
CA THR A 125 15.12 6.77 8.99
C THR A 125 15.54 5.33 9.28
N ALA A 126 15.91 4.56 8.25
CA ALA A 126 16.37 3.19 8.38
C ALA A 126 17.69 3.10 9.18
N ASP A 127 18.61 4.05 8.99
CA ASP A 127 19.84 4.14 9.78
C ASP A 127 19.55 4.31 11.28
N ARG A 128 18.54 5.12 11.67
CA ARG A 128 18.19 5.26 13.09
C ARG A 128 17.51 4.01 13.67
N MET A 129 16.70 3.30 12.89
CA MET A 129 16.01 2.09 13.35
C MET A 129 16.94 0.86 13.43
N LEU A 130 17.93 0.75 12.55
CA LEU A 130 18.88 -0.36 12.53
C LEU A 130 20.02 -0.20 13.56
N LEU A 131 20.37 1.04 13.94
CA LEU A 131 21.38 1.30 14.97
C LEU A 131 20.94 0.89 16.38
N GLU A 132 19.63 0.86 16.67
CA GLU A 132 19.10 0.53 18.00
C GLU A 132 19.13 -0.98 18.30
N HIS A 133 19.25 -1.82 17.26
CA HIS A 133 19.23 -3.29 17.42
C HIS A 133 20.63 -3.92 17.60
N ASN A 134 21.69 -3.11 17.57
CA ASN A 134 23.09 -3.57 17.60
C ASN A 134 23.87 -3.15 18.86
N SER A 135 23.25 -2.42 19.80
CA SER A 135 23.87 -2.13 21.09
C SER A 135 23.40 -3.11 22.15
N ASP A 136 24.27 -4.07 22.46
CA ASP A 136 24.25 -4.85 23.70
C ASP A 136 24.39 -3.89 24.88
N SER A 137 23.27 -3.41 25.42
CA SER A 137 23.24 -2.54 26.59
C SER A 137 21.97 -2.77 27.37
N ARG A 138 22.13 -3.47 28.49
CA ARG A 138 21.18 -3.62 29.58
C ARG A 138 20.74 -2.23 30.07
N HIS A 139 19.61 -1.72 29.60
CA HIS A 139 18.85 -0.70 30.31
C HIS A 139 17.35 -0.82 30.07
N ASP A 140 16.65 -0.53 31.16
CA ASP A 140 15.23 -0.61 31.46
C ASP A 140 14.20 -0.54 30.33
N TYR A 141 13.18 -1.37 30.56
CA TYR A 141 11.81 -1.25 30.07
C TYR A 141 11.32 0.21 30.10
N HIS A 142 10.66 0.67 29.03
CA HIS A 142 9.83 1.90 28.90
C HIS A 142 10.29 3.04 27.97
N HIS A 143 11.09 2.80 26.93
CA HIS A 143 11.00 3.65 25.75
C HIS A 143 10.60 2.85 24.52
N LEU A 144 9.28 2.78 24.26
CA LEU A 144 8.82 2.61 22.89
C LEU A 144 9.52 3.69 22.06
N PRO A 145 10.23 3.36 20.97
CA PRO A 145 10.65 4.37 20.03
C PRO A 145 9.40 5.11 19.59
N HIS A 146 9.39 6.44 19.77
CA HIS A 146 8.31 7.28 19.29
C HIS A 146 8.29 7.17 17.76
N ILE A 147 7.58 6.17 17.24
CA ILE A 147 7.20 6.07 15.83
C ILE A 147 6.14 7.13 15.61
N VAL A 148 6.60 8.37 15.51
CA VAL A 148 5.83 9.47 14.95
C VAL A 148 5.84 9.27 13.44
N SER A 149 4.75 9.62 12.76
CA SER A 149 4.73 9.70 11.30
C SER A 149 5.81 10.67 10.82
N HIS A 150 7.00 10.16 10.53
CA HIS A 150 8.08 10.94 9.97
C HIS A 150 7.70 11.22 8.52
N PHE A 151 7.35 12.46 8.20
CA PHE A 151 7.25 12.87 6.81
C PHE A 151 8.65 12.89 6.22
N THR A 152 8.83 12.16 5.14
CA THR A 152 10.01 12.30 4.30
C THR A 152 9.88 13.51 3.41
N PHE A 153 10.96 14.28 3.31
CA PHE A 153 11.10 15.22 2.20
C PHE A 153 11.87 14.54 1.07
N PHE A 154 11.56 14.91 -0.17
CA PHE A 154 12.43 14.60 -1.30
C PHE A 154 13.90 14.95 -0.98
N SER A 155 14.83 14.16 -1.49
CA SER A 155 16.28 14.37 -1.31
C SER A 155 16.64 15.86 -1.40
N GLY A 156 17.30 16.36 -0.34
CA GLY A 156 17.62 17.77 -0.14
C GLY A 156 16.55 18.59 0.60
N MET A 157 15.60 17.95 1.28
CA MET A 157 14.55 18.62 2.07
C MET A 157 13.80 19.70 1.28
N ARG A 158 13.34 19.35 0.07
CA ARG A 158 12.71 20.31 -0.85
C ARG A 158 11.40 20.82 -0.27
N ARG A 159 11.48 21.97 0.39
CA ARG A 159 10.34 22.80 0.78
C ARG A 159 10.23 23.95 -0.21
N TRP A 160 9.03 24.51 -0.34
CA TRP A 160 8.90 25.80 -1.00
C TRP A 160 9.80 26.81 -0.25
N PRO A 161 10.57 27.65 -0.97
CA PRO A 161 11.41 28.66 -0.33
C PRO A 161 10.59 29.51 0.63
N SER A 162 11.19 29.99 1.72
CA SER A 162 10.51 30.86 2.70
C SER A 162 10.04 32.19 2.11
N THR A 163 10.39 32.51 0.87
CA THR A 163 9.91 33.70 0.15
C THR A 163 8.71 33.41 -0.75
N LYS A 164 8.33 32.13 -0.92
CA LYS A 164 7.31 31.70 -1.88
C LYS A 164 6.05 31.21 -1.16
N TYR A 165 5.16 32.16 -0.92
CA TYR A 165 3.86 31.92 -0.28
C TYR A 165 2.75 31.66 -1.32
N HIS A 166 2.79 32.33 -2.47
CA HIS A 166 1.79 32.15 -3.51
C HIS A 166 2.15 30.94 -4.39
N LEU A 167 1.52 29.80 -4.09
CA LEU A 167 1.68 28.56 -4.85
C LEU A 167 0.62 28.46 -5.95
N THR A 168 1.04 28.03 -7.14
CA THR A 168 0.14 27.76 -8.26
C THR A 168 0.14 26.27 -8.57
N TYR A 169 -1.02 25.76 -8.99
CA TYR A 169 -1.18 24.40 -9.46
C TYR A 169 -2.01 24.40 -10.75
N ALA A 170 -1.84 23.37 -11.56
CA ALA A 170 -2.56 23.21 -12.81
C ALA A 170 -2.96 21.75 -13.01
N PHE A 171 -4.05 21.54 -13.73
CA PHE A 171 -4.48 20.22 -14.17
C PHE A 171 -3.99 19.98 -15.59
N LEU A 172 -3.38 18.83 -15.84
CA LEU A 172 -2.93 18.44 -17.18
C LEU A 172 -4.13 18.19 -18.10
N PRO A 173 -3.95 18.32 -19.43
CA PRO A 173 -4.98 17.93 -20.41
C PRO A 173 -5.46 16.49 -20.16
N GLY A 174 -6.77 16.26 -20.27
CA GLY A 174 -7.38 14.96 -20.00
C GLY A 174 -7.64 14.65 -18.52
N THR A 175 -7.29 15.55 -17.59
CA THR A 175 -7.66 15.38 -16.18
C THR A 175 -9.18 15.32 -16.04
N ARG A 176 -9.68 14.29 -15.36
CA ARG A 176 -11.11 14.11 -15.09
C ARG A 176 -11.70 15.34 -14.41
N VAL A 177 -12.90 15.75 -14.82
CA VAL A 177 -13.51 16.99 -14.32
C VAL A 177 -13.91 16.86 -12.84
N ASP A 178 -14.33 15.67 -12.42
CA ASP A 178 -14.83 15.40 -11.07
C ASP A 178 -13.75 15.49 -9.99
N VAL A 179 -12.46 15.32 -10.34
CA VAL A 179 -11.35 15.44 -9.37
C VAL A 179 -10.95 16.90 -9.10
N LYS A 180 -11.32 17.85 -9.97
CA LYS A 180 -10.82 19.23 -9.89
C LYS A 180 -11.30 19.96 -8.63
N ALA A 181 -12.60 19.86 -8.33
CA ALA A 181 -13.18 20.54 -7.18
C ALA A 181 -12.70 19.96 -5.83
N PRO A 182 -12.61 18.63 -5.62
CA PRO A 182 -11.96 18.06 -4.44
C PRO A 182 -10.53 18.54 -4.22
N VAL A 183 -9.71 18.58 -5.28
CA VAL A 183 -8.32 19.05 -5.20
C VAL A 183 -8.26 20.52 -4.80
N ALA A 184 -9.10 21.37 -5.40
CA ALA A 184 -9.18 22.79 -5.03
C ALA A 184 -9.56 23.00 -3.56
N ARG A 185 -10.54 22.23 -3.05
CA ARG A 185 -10.91 22.27 -1.62
C ARG A 185 -9.79 21.80 -0.71
N ALA A 186 -9.04 20.77 -1.10
CA ALA A 186 -7.89 20.32 -0.32
C ALA A 186 -6.83 21.42 -0.19
N PHE A 187 -6.49 22.11 -1.28
CA PHE A 187 -5.57 23.26 -1.23
C PHE A 187 -6.11 24.41 -0.38
N ALA A 188 -7.40 24.73 -0.48
CA ALA A 188 -8.01 25.74 0.37
C ALA A 188 -7.93 25.38 1.87
N THR A 189 -8.08 24.10 2.22
CA THR A 189 -7.88 23.64 3.60
C THR A 189 -6.46 23.88 4.08
N TRP A 190 -5.44 23.54 3.27
CA TRP A 190 -4.04 23.78 3.62
C TRP A 190 -3.72 25.28 3.77
N ALA A 191 -4.23 26.13 2.88
CA ALA A 191 -4.05 27.58 2.93
C ALA A 191 -4.63 28.21 4.21
N ARG A 192 -5.67 27.61 4.82
CA ARG A 192 -6.25 28.12 6.07
C ARG A 192 -5.36 27.92 7.30
N TYR A 193 -4.42 26.98 7.26
CA TYR A 193 -3.58 26.61 8.39
C TYR A 193 -2.08 26.84 8.13
N THR A 194 -1.74 27.42 6.98
CA THR A 194 -0.36 27.70 6.59
C THR A 194 -0.27 29.11 6.00
N HIS A 195 0.95 29.60 5.78
CA HIS A 195 1.16 30.91 5.14
C HIS A 195 1.06 30.85 3.60
N PHE A 196 0.61 29.72 3.03
CA PHE A 196 0.47 29.51 1.59
C PHE A 196 -0.92 29.90 1.07
#